data_AF-A0A4V1Q4A5-F1
#
_entry.id   AF-A0A4V1Q4A5-F1
#
_cell.length_a   1.000
_cell.length_b   1.000
_cell.length_c   1.000
_cell.angle_alpha   90.00
_cell.angle_beta   90.00
_cell.angle_gamma   90.00
#
_symmetry.space_group_name_H-M   'P 1'
#
loop_
_entity.id
_entity.type
_entity.pdbx_description
1 polymer ?
#
loop_
_entity_poly.entity_id
_entity_poly.type
_entity_poly.pdbx_seq_one_letter_code
_entity_poly.pdbx_strand_id
1 'polypeptide(L)'
;MSDGSCMRFNNAAQRIFGDTARPVIRVEETNDFKNRWSAEARFVGPSGNDLGAVVGQGSATQKQKAKDIAARSGLEWLRSQYPEVDLSGV
;
A
#
# COMPACT_ATOMS: atom_id res chain seq x y z
N MET A 1 4.58 -16.68 5.25
CA MET A 1 3.41 -16.10 5.93
C MET A 1 3.19 -14.74 5.29
N SER A 2 1.97 -14.43 4.86
CA SER A 2 1.62 -13.12 4.29
C SER A 2 1.66 -12.12 5.45
N ASP A 3 2.86 -11.66 5.81
CA ASP A 3 3.09 -10.76 6.92
C ASP A 3 2.16 -9.56 6.75
N GLY A 4 1.49 -9.17 7.83
CA GLY A 4 0.32 -8.29 7.81
C GLY A 4 0.52 -6.89 7.20
N SER A 5 1.60 -6.57 6.49
CA SER A 5 1.88 -5.29 5.84
C SER A 5 0.68 -4.69 5.13
N CYS A 6 -0.06 -5.48 4.33
CA CYS A 6 -1.29 -5.00 3.68
C CYS A 6 -2.36 -4.60 4.71
N MET A 7 -2.52 -5.38 5.78
CA MET A 7 -3.44 -5.11 6.87
C MET A 7 -2.99 -3.89 7.70
N ARG A 8 -1.70 -3.76 8.00
CA ARG A 8 -1.12 -2.61 8.71
C ARG A 8 -1.33 -1.32 7.95
N PHE A 9 -1.04 -1.34 6.64
CA PHE A 9 -1.29 -0.23 5.74
C PHE A 9 -2.77 0.12 5.70
N ASN A 10 -3.66 -0.89 5.64
CA ASN A 10 -5.10 -0.66 5.66
C ASN A 10 -5.58 0.01 6.96
N ASN A 11 -5.15 -0.52 8.10
CA ASN A 11 -5.50 0.02 9.42
C ASN A 11 -4.95 1.44 9.60
N ALA A 12 -3.74 1.72 9.11
CA ALA A 12 -3.17 3.07 9.14
C ALA A 12 -3.99 4.06 8.31
N ALA A 13 -4.34 3.68 7.08
CA ALA A 13 -5.17 4.51 6.21
C ALA A 13 -6.55 4.77 6.82
N GLN A 14 -7.19 3.75 7.41
CA GLN A 14 -8.49 3.93 8.08
C GLN A 14 -8.39 4.90 9.26
N ARG A 15 -7.29 4.88 10.03
CA ARG A 15 -7.07 5.84 11.14
C ARG A 15 -6.92 7.27 10.65
N ILE A 16 -6.26 7.49 9.51
CA ILE A 16 -6.00 8.83 8.98
C ILE A 16 -7.20 9.38 8.20
N PHE A 17 -7.79 8.58 7.32
CA PHE A 17 -8.76 9.05 6.33
C PHE A 17 -10.21 8.67 6.67
N GLY A 18 -10.43 7.73 7.58
CA GLY A 18 -11.75 7.14 7.81
C GLY A 18 -12.34 6.61 6.51
N ASP A 19 -13.54 7.05 6.16
CA ASP A 19 -14.24 6.64 4.92
C ASP A 19 -13.92 7.52 3.71
N THR A 20 -13.06 8.53 3.88
CA THR A 20 -12.73 9.51 2.82
C THR A 20 -11.91 8.89 1.70
N ALA A 21 -11.04 7.93 2.04
CA ALA A 21 -10.18 7.27 1.06
C ALA A 21 -9.90 5.83 1.48
N ARG A 22 -9.94 4.92 0.50
CA ARG A 22 -9.65 3.50 0.74
C ARG A 22 -8.28 3.14 0.18
N PRO A 23 -7.41 2.47 0.97
CA PRO A 23 -6.14 1.98 0.47
C PRO A 23 -6.36 0.81 -0.48
N VAL A 24 -5.61 0.78 -1.57
CA VAL A 24 -5.60 -0.34 -2.52
C VAL A 24 -4.17 -0.70 -2.88
N ILE A 25 -3.92 -1.99 -3.06
CA ILE A 25 -2.69 -2.50 -3.64
C ILE A 25 -3.00 -2.99 -5.05
N ARG A 26 -2.54 -2.24 -6.06
CA ARG A 26 -2.54 -2.73 -7.45
C ARG A 26 -1.31 -3.58 -7.67
N VAL A 27 -1.47 -4.66 -8.42
CA VAL A 27 -0.37 -5.56 -8.74
C VAL A 27 -0.52 -6.04 -10.17
N GLU A 28 0.57 -5.99 -10.90
CA GLU A 28 0.65 -6.41 -12.30
C GLU A 28 1.85 -7.34 -12.49
N GLU A 29 1.72 -8.21 -13.49
CA GLU A 29 2.82 -9.06 -13.94
C GLU A 29 3.63 -8.29 -14.99
N THR A 30 4.95 -8.37 -14.89
CA THR A 30 5.89 -7.70 -15.80
C THR A 30 6.67 -8.73 -16.60
N ASN A 31 7.32 -8.28 -17.67
CA ASN A 31 8.21 -9.12 -18.49
C ASN A 31 9.62 -9.28 -17.88
N ASP A 32 9.93 -8.66 -16.73
CA ASP A 32 11.21 -8.83 -16.05
C ASP A 32 11.18 -10.09 -15.18
N PHE A 33 11.94 -11.12 -15.55
CA PHE A 33 11.99 -12.37 -14.79
C PHE A 33 12.45 -12.18 -13.33
N LYS A 34 13.35 -11.22 -13.07
CA LYS A 34 13.84 -10.93 -11.71
C LYS A 34 12.82 -10.11 -10.90
N ASN A 35 11.96 -9.34 -11.57
CA ASN A 35 10.93 -8.50 -10.98
C ASN A 35 9.55 -8.80 -11.57
N ARG A 36 9.22 -10.09 -11.65
CA ARG A 36 8.03 -10.58 -12.37
C ARG A 36 6.73 -9.93 -11.89
N TRP A 37 6.67 -9.49 -10.65
CA TRP A 37 5.52 -8.78 -10.10
C TRP A 37 5.92 -7.38 -9.69
N SER A 38 5.16 -6.39 -10.16
CA SER A 38 5.20 -5.00 -9.72
C SER A 38 3.92 -4.69 -8.96
N ALA A 39 4.02 -4.00 -7.84
CA ALA A 39 2.89 -3.62 -7.02
C ALA A 39 3.00 -2.16 -6.57
N GLU A 40 1.84 -1.52 -6.44
CA GLU A 40 1.70 -0.12 -6.05
C GLU A 40 0.63 0.02 -4.96
N ALA A 41 0.99 0.71 -3.89
CA ALA A 41 0.05 1.18 -2.88
C ALA A 41 -0.49 2.56 -3.30
N ARG A 42 -1.81 2.68 -3.33
CA ARG A 42 -2.54 3.88 -3.73
C ARG A 42 -3.75 4.07 -2.83
N PHE A 43 -4.38 5.23 -2.92
CA PHE A 43 -5.68 5.50 -2.34
C PHE A 43 -6.73 5.64 -3.44
N VAL A 44 -7.95 5.19 -3.18
CA VAL A 44 -9.11 5.50 -4.03
C VAL A 44 -10.10 6.33 -3.26
N GLY A 45 -10.70 7.32 -3.93
CA GLY A 45 -11.79 8.10 -3.35
C GLY A 45 -13.06 7.26 -3.11
N PRO A 46 -14.09 7.82 -2.46
CA PRO A 46 -15.31 7.11 -2.10
C PRO A 46 -16.09 6.57 -3.30
N SER A 47 -15.95 7.22 -4.46
CA SER A 47 -16.53 6.81 -5.74
C SER A 47 -15.88 5.55 -6.33
N GLY A 48 -14.69 5.17 -5.85
CA GLY A 48 -13.93 4.01 -6.33
C GLY A 48 -13.28 4.16 -7.71
N ASN A 49 -13.54 5.26 -8.41
CA ASN A 49 -13.11 5.45 -9.80
C ASN A 49 -11.78 6.21 -9.94
N ASP A 50 -11.44 7.04 -8.95
CA ASP A 50 -10.23 7.86 -8.98
C ASP A 50 -9.10 7.17 -8.24
N LEU A 51 -8.12 6.65 -8.99
CA LEU A 51 -6.87 6.18 -8.42
C LEU A 51 -6.02 7.39 -8.06
N GLY A 52 -5.81 7.57 -6.76
CA GLY A 52 -4.89 8.56 -6.22
C GLY A 52 -3.43 8.27 -6.58
N ALA A 53 -2.58 9.19 -6.11
CA ALA A 53 -1.14 9.10 -6.26
C ALA A 53 -0.58 7.79 -5.69
N VAL A 54 0.53 7.35 -6.26
CA VAL A 54 1.30 6.23 -5.72
C VAL A 54 1.97 6.69 -4.44
N VAL A 55 1.71 5.97 -3.35
CA VAL A 55 2.29 6.25 -2.02
C VAL A 55 3.27 5.18 -1.57
N GLY A 56 3.36 4.07 -2.29
CA GLY A 56 4.37 3.04 -2.08
C GLY A 56 4.47 2.13 -3.29
N GLN A 57 5.66 1.58 -3.53
CA GLN A 57 5.92 0.67 -4.65
C GLN A 57 6.76 -0.51 -4.20
N GLY A 58 6.64 -1.62 -4.91
CA GLY A 58 7.43 -2.81 -4.65
C GLY A 58 7.45 -3.78 -5.81
N SER A 59 8.60 -4.38 -6.06
CA SER A 59 8.75 -5.43 -7.06
C SER A 59 9.37 -6.69 -6.46
N ALA A 60 8.97 -7.85 -6.96
CA ALA A 60 9.53 -9.13 -6.55
C ALA A 60 9.27 -10.24 -7.57
N THR A 61 10.00 -11.35 -7.44
CA THR A 61 9.71 -12.59 -8.16
C THR A 61 8.39 -13.25 -7.74
N GLN A 62 7.90 -12.96 -6.53
CA GLN A 62 6.64 -13.49 -6.00
C GLN A 62 5.61 -12.37 -5.81
N LYS A 63 4.38 -12.60 -6.29
CA LYS A 63 3.27 -11.63 -6.22
C LYS A 63 3.02 -11.09 -4.81
N GLN A 64 2.93 -11.98 -3.83
CA GLN A 64 2.66 -11.58 -2.45
C GLN A 64 3.78 -10.71 -1.89
N LYS A 65 5.04 -11.04 -2.18
CA LYS A 65 6.20 -10.26 -1.75
C LYS A 65 6.21 -8.84 -2.34
N ALA A 66 5.84 -8.69 -3.63
CA ALA A 66 5.71 -7.36 -4.24
C ALA A 66 4.64 -6.53 -3.52
N LYS A 67 3.47 -7.12 -3.23
CA LYS A 67 2.40 -6.46 -2.46
C LYS A 67 2.85 -6.05 -1.07
N ASP A 68 3.57 -6.92 -0.36
CA ASP A 68 4.04 -6.64 1.00
C ASP A 68 5.07 -5.51 1.03
N ILE A 69 5.96 -5.45 0.03
CA ILE A 69 6.91 -4.35 -0.14
C ILE A 69 6.18 -3.04 -0.41
N ALA A 70 5.23 -3.03 -1.35
CA ALA A 70 4.45 -1.85 -1.68
C ALA A 70 3.63 -1.35 -0.48
N ALA A 71 2.99 -2.25 0.27
CA ALA A 71 2.22 -1.90 1.46
C ALA A 71 3.10 -1.37 2.59
N ARG A 72 4.29 -1.95 2.82
CA ARG A 72 5.25 -1.43 3.81
C ARG A 72 5.73 -0.03 3.43
N SER A 73 6.09 0.17 2.17
CA SER A 73 6.48 1.50 1.65
C SER A 73 5.35 2.51 1.80
N GLY A 74 4.11 2.12 1.52
CA GLY A 74 2.92 2.96 1.75
C GLY A 74 2.69 3.32 3.21
N LEU A 75 2.94 2.38 4.15
CA LEU A 75 2.85 2.65 5.58
C LEU A 75 3.94 3.64 6.05
N GLU A 76 5.16 3.49 5.56
CA GLU A 76 6.26 4.43 5.85
C GLU A 76 5.96 5.82 5.31
N TRP A 77 5.37 5.91 4.10
CA TRP A 77 4.90 7.17 3.55
C TRP A 77 3.83 7.82 4.45
N LEU A 78 2.83 7.06 4.91
CA LEU A 78 1.80 7.58 5.82
C LEU A 78 2.41 8.10 7.13
N ARG A 79 3.36 7.37 7.72
CA ARG A 79 4.08 7.81 8.92
C ARG A 79 4.87 9.11 8.70
N SER A 80 5.39 9.32 7.49
CA SER A 80 6.10 10.54 7.13
C SER A 80 5.16 11.72 6.88
N GLN A 81 3.98 11.49 6.31
CA GLN A 81 3.04 12.57 5.96
C GLN A 81 2.14 12.98 7.14
N TYR A 82 1.89 12.07 8.08
CA TYR A 82 1.01 12.29 9.23
C TYR A 82 1.74 11.93 10.55
N PRO A 83 2.87 12.60 10.87
CA PRO A 83 3.65 12.30 12.07
C PRO A 83 2.89 12.54 13.38
N GLU A 84 1.83 13.34 13.35
CA GLU A 84 0.94 13.63 14.49
C GLU A 84 -0.05 12.50 14.80
N VAL A 85 -0.26 11.56 13.88
CA VAL A 85 -1.18 10.42 14.06
C VAL A 85 -0.41 9.21 14.59
N ASP A 86 -0.85 8.66 15.73
CA ASP A 86 -0.22 7.46 16.30
C ASP A 86 -0.53 6.19 15.47
N LEU A 87 0.50 5.77 14.73
CA LEU A 87 0.54 4.54 13.92
C LEU A 87 1.52 3.50 14.48
N SER A 88 1.84 3.55 15.78
CA SER A 88 2.73 2.56 16.42
C SER A 88 2.06 1.17 16.56
N GLY A 89 0.74 1.15 16.72
CA GLY A 89 -0.08 -0.06 16.91
C GLY A 89 -0.77 -0.61 15.65
N VAL A 90 -0.28 -0.24 14.45
CA VAL A 90 -0.74 -0.82 13.17
C VAL A 90 0.31 -1.72 12.57
#